data_AF-A0A956P1F7-F1
#
_entry.id   AF-A0A956P1F7-F1
#
_cell.length_a   1.000
_cell.length_b   1.000
_cell.length_c   1.000
_cell.angle_alpha   90.00
_cell.angle_beta   90.00
_cell.angle_gamma   90.00
#
_symmetry.space_group_name_H-M   'P 1'
#
loop_
_entity.id
_entity.type
_entity.pdbx_description
1 polymer ?
#
loop_
_entity_poly.entity_id
_entity_poly.type
_entity_poly.pdbx_seq_one_letter_code
_entity_poly.pdbx_strand_id
1 'polypeptide(L)'
;LLVLPSRSEGVPNVLMEAMACGLPFVASAVGGVPEIAPDPSWCVPPDDAAALSVAVAAALAGRPIAPAHVPDRETGLQTVIGALELARAVAA
;
A
#
# COMPACT_ATOMS: atom_id res chain seq x y z
N LEU A 1 4.49 4.96 -14.30
CA LEU A 1 3.40 4.68 -13.35
C LEU A 1 3.52 3.22 -12.92
N LEU A 2 3.70 2.96 -11.63
CA LEU A 2 3.53 1.64 -11.04
C LEU A 2 2.05 1.44 -10.68
N VAL A 3 1.51 0.24 -10.88
CA VAL A 3 0.17 -0.13 -10.41
C VAL A 3 0.30 -1.43 -9.61
N LEU A 4 -0.09 -1.41 -8.33
CA LEU A 4 0.04 -2.52 -7.38
C LEU A 4 -1.33 -2.88 -6.79
N PRO A 5 -2.21 -3.56 -7.55
CA PRO A 5 -3.56 -3.91 -7.11
C PRO A 5 -3.57 -5.22 -6.30
N SER A 6 -2.62 -5.36 -5.39
CA SER A 6 -2.41 -6.58 -4.61
C SER A 6 -3.56 -6.80 -3.62
N ARG A 7 -3.95 -8.05 -3.41
CA ARG A 7 -4.92 -8.44 -2.36
C ARG A 7 -4.29 -8.61 -0.99
N SER A 8 -2.98 -8.88 -0.95
CA SER A 8 -2.21 -9.06 0.26
C SER A 8 -0.79 -8.61 0.00
N GLU A 9 -0.21 -7.87 0.93
CA GLU A 9 1.17 -7.44 0.92
C GLU A 9 1.76 -7.57 2.33
N GLY A 10 3.08 -7.73 2.41
CA GLY A 10 3.83 -7.54 3.65
C GLY A 10 4.36 -6.11 3.68
N VAL A 11 5.59 -5.96 3.19
CA VAL A 11 6.26 -4.66 2.96
C VAL A 11 6.70 -4.66 1.50
N PRO A 12 5.93 -4.07 0.58
CA PRO A 12 6.20 -4.20 -0.85
C PRO A 12 7.43 -3.41 -1.28
N ASN A 13 8.53 -4.12 -1.53
CA ASN A 13 9.79 -3.53 -2.01
C ASN A 13 9.61 -2.78 -3.34
N VAL A 14 8.80 -3.32 -4.25
CA VAL A 14 8.52 -2.69 -5.55
C VAL A 14 7.91 -1.29 -5.41
N LEU A 15 7.12 -1.05 -4.35
CA LEU A 15 6.58 0.27 -4.06
C LEU A 15 7.68 1.25 -3.65
N MET A 16 8.59 0.82 -2.76
CA MET A 16 9.73 1.62 -2.34
C MET A 16 10.71 1.90 -3.50
N GLU A 17 10.95 0.92 -4.37
CA GLU A 17 11.75 1.06 -5.58
C GLU A 17 11.15 2.10 -6.54
N ALA A 18 9.83 2.04 -6.78
CA ALA A 18 9.14 3.02 -7.61
C ALA A 18 9.26 4.45 -7.03
N MET A 19 9.09 4.59 -5.72
CA MET A 19 9.28 5.88 -5.03
C MET A 19 10.73 6.39 -5.16
N ALA A 20 11.73 5.52 -4.99
CA ALA A 20 13.14 5.87 -5.15
C ALA A 20 13.48 6.31 -6.59
N CYS A 21 12.80 5.74 -7.59
CA CYS A 21 12.91 6.16 -8.98
C CYS A 21 12.07 7.40 -9.35
N GLY A 22 11.34 8.00 -8.41
CA GLY A 22 10.44 9.12 -8.67
C GLY A 22 9.24 8.74 -9.55
N LEU A 23 8.88 7.46 -9.61
CA LEU A 23 7.78 6.97 -10.42
C LEU A 23 6.46 7.11 -9.63
N PRO A 24 5.42 7.77 -10.19
CA PRO A 24 4.10 7.77 -9.55
C PRO A 24 3.58 6.33 -9.44
N PHE A 25 2.79 6.06 -8.41
CA PHE A 25 2.19 4.74 -8.19
C PHE A 25 0.67 4.82 -7.95
N VAL A 26 -0.01 3.69 -8.00
CA VAL A 26 -1.37 3.47 -7.46
C VAL A 26 -1.32 2.10 -6.81
N ALA A 27 -1.69 1.98 -5.53
CA ALA A 27 -1.59 0.70 -4.81
C ALA A 27 -2.86 0.38 -4.02
N SER A 28 -3.17 -0.90 -3.83
CA SER A 28 -4.27 -1.29 -2.93
C SER A 28 -3.89 -1.05 -1.46
N ALA A 29 -4.81 -0.52 -0.66
CA ALA A 29 -4.63 -0.28 0.78
C ALA A 29 -4.66 -1.59 1.59
N VAL A 30 -3.64 -2.43 1.41
CA VAL A 30 -3.47 -3.72 2.07
C VAL A 30 -2.07 -3.87 2.63
N GLY A 31 -1.90 -4.73 3.65
CA GLY A 31 -0.58 -5.00 4.20
C GLY A 31 0.08 -3.74 4.76
N GLY A 32 1.37 -3.57 4.46
CA GLY A 32 2.16 -2.38 4.80
C GLY A 32 2.14 -1.27 3.75
N VAL A 33 1.29 -1.36 2.71
CA VAL A 33 1.20 -0.32 1.67
C VAL A 33 0.85 1.06 2.26
N PRO A 34 -0.18 1.21 3.12
CA PRO A 34 -0.57 2.51 3.64
C PRO A 34 0.52 3.22 4.45
N GLU A 35 1.43 2.48 5.11
CA GLU A 35 2.51 3.06 5.90
C GLU A 35 3.72 3.48 5.08
N ILE A 36 3.94 2.84 3.92
CA ILE A 36 5.00 3.22 2.98
C ILE A 36 4.54 4.43 2.15
N ALA A 37 3.25 4.48 1.81
CA ALA A 37 2.70 5.56 1.00
C ALA A 37 2.88 6.93 1.70
N PRO A 38 3.40 7.96 1.01
CA PRO A 38 3.56 9.29 1.61
C PRO A 38 2.25 9.96 2.02
N ASP A 39 1.16 9.59 1.35
CA ASP A 39 -0.18 10.08 1.58
C ASP A 39 -1.20 8.97 1.23
N PRO A 40 -2.29 8.79 2.01
CA PRO A 40 -3.34 7.80 1.74
C PRO A 40 -4.02 7.92 0.36
N SER A 41 -3.93 9.08 -0.29
CA SER A 41 -4.41 9.33 -1.66
C SER A 41 -3.74 8.53 -2.74
N TRP A 42 -2.57 7.95 -2.49
CA TRP A 42 -1.94 7.04 -3.42
C TRP A 42 -2.53 5.62 -3.37
N CYS A 43 -3.43 5.37 -2.42
CA CYS A 43 -4.02 4.06 -2.19
C CYS A 43 -5.46 3.98 -2.69
N VAL A 44 -5.90 2.78 -3.09
CA VAL A 44 -7.28 2.44 -3.44
C VAL A 44 -7.76 1.24 -2.61
N PRO A 45 -9.06 1.04 -2.39
CA PRO A 45 -9.55 -0.19 -1.76
C PRO A 45 -9.13 -1.44 -2.57
N PRO A 46 -8.78 -2.56 -1.92
CA PRO A 46 -8.57 -3.83 -2.64
C PRO A 46 -9.88 -4.30 -3.27
N ASP A 47 -9.76 -5.02 -4.39
CA ASP A 47 -10.89 -5.56 -5.17
C ASP A 47 -11.91 -4.53 -5.69
N ASP A 48 -11.59 -3.23 -5.64
CA ASP A 48 -12.39 -2.16 -6.24
C ASP A 48 -11.81 -1.75 -7.60
N ALA A 49 -12.25 -2.45 -8.66
CA ALA A 49 -11.81 -2.18 -10.02
C ALA A 49 -12.19 -0.76 -10.51
N ALA A 50 -13.28 -0.19 -10.02
CA ALA A 50 -13.73 1.14 -10.41
C ALA A 50 -12.82 2.22 -9.80
N ALA A 51 -12.54 2.12 -8.50
CA ALA A 51 -11.60 3.01 -7.83
C ALA A 51 -10.19 2.91 -8.44
N LEU A 52 -9.71 1.70 -8.73
CA LEU A 52 -8.43 1.48 -9.40
C LEU A 52 -8.38 2.16 -10.77
N SER A 53 -9.43 1.99 -11.58
CA SER A 53 -9.51 2.59 -12.92
C SER A 53 -9.45 4.13 -12.86
N VAL A 54 -10.22 4.73 -11.95
CA VAL A 54 -10.23 6.20 -11.75
C VAL A 54 -8.86 6.70 -11.31
N ALA A 55 -8.21 6.01 -10.37
CA ALA A 55 -6.89 6.36 -9.87
C ALA A 55 -5.81 6.27 -10.95
N VAL A 56 -5.78 5.19 -11.74
CA VAL A 56 -4.84 5.05 -12.86
C VAL A 56 -5.04 6.16 -13.89
N ALA A 57 -6.30 6.47 -14.25
CA ALA A 57 -6.59 7.55 -15.18
C ALA A 57 -6.18 8.94 -14.65
N ALA A 58 -6.35 9.19 -13.35
CA ALA A 58 -5.91 10.43 -12.71
C ALA A 58 -4.37 10.55 -12.73
N ALA A 59 -3.67 9.49 -12.35
CA ALA A 59 -2.20 9.44 -12.32
C ALA A 59 -1.59 9.63 -13.71
N LEU A 60 -2.15 9.00 -14.74
CA LEU A 60 -1.72 9.18 -16.13
C LEU A 60 -1.96 10.61 -16.65
N ALA A 61 -2.97 11.30 -16.13
CA ALA A 61 -3.27 12.70 -16.45
C ALA A 61 -2.42 13.70 -15.63
N GLY A 62 -1.48 13.24 -14.80
CA GLY A 62 -0.68 14.09 -13.92
C GLY A 62 -1.48 14.76 -12.81
N ARG A 63 -2.67 14.24 -12.49
CA ARG A 63 -3.54 14.76 -11.44
C ARG A 63 -3.30 14.02 -10.12
N PRO A 64 -3.55 14.68 -8.97
CA PRO A 64 -3.61 13.99 -7.68
C PRO A 64 -4.65 12.86 -7.73
N ILE A 65 -4.32 11.73 -7.12
CA ILE A 65 -5.26 10.62 -6.92
C ILE A 65 -6.14 10.98 -5.70
N ALA A 66 -7.38 10.48 -5.63
CA ALA A 66 -8.25 10.78 -4.50
C ALA A 66 -7.89 9.91 -3.28
N PRO A 67 -7.93 10.44 -2.04
CA PRO A 67 -7.77 9.65 -0.80
C PRO A 67 -8.73 8.47 -0.75
N ALA A 68 -8.18 7.26 -0.67
CA ALA A 68 -8.91 6.16 -0.09
C ALA A 68 -9.06 6.40 1.42
N HIS A 69 -10.26 6.16 1.94
CA HIS A 69 -10.44 5.99 3.37
C HIS A 69 -9.72 4.69 3.78
N VAL A 70 -8.59 4.82 4.47
CA VAL A 70 -7.88 3.70 5.07
C VAL A 70 -8.49 3.47 6.45
N PRO A 71 -9.19 2.34 6.68
CA PRO A 71 -9.68 2.01 8.02
C PRO A 71 -8.50 1.69 8.95
N ASP A 72 -8.57 2.15 10.20
CA ASP A 72 -7.64 1.76 11.27
C ASP A 72 -7.69 0.23 11.46
N ARG A 73 -6.69 -0.50 10.93
CA ARG A 73 -6.49 -1.92 11.19
C ARG A 73 -5.02 -2.19 11.45
N GLU A 74 -4.76 -3.20 12.28
CA GLU A 74 -3.42 -3.70 12.59
C GLU A 74 -2.68 -4.01 11.29
N THR A 75 -1.57 -3.32 11.07
CA THR A 75 -0.98 -3.21 9.73
C THR A 75 0.03 -4.32 9.43
N GLY A 76 0.48 -4.42 8.16
CA GLY A 76 1.45 -5.45 7.74
C GLY A 76 2.76 -5.39 8.51
N LEU A 77 3.28 -4.19 8.79
CA LEU A 77 4.52 -4.03 9.56
C LEU A 77 4.33 -4.43 11.03
N GLN A 78 3.20 -4.04 11.63
CA GLN A 78 2.84 -4.44 12.99
C GLN A 78 2.65 -5.96 13.11
N THR A 79 2.08 -6.60 12.09
CA THR A 79 1.92 -8.04 12.01
C THR A 79 3.29 -8.74 11.97
N VAL A 80 4.23 -8.24 11.16
CA VAL A 80 5.58 -8.80 11.08
C VAL A 80 6.34 -8.60 12.40
N ILE A 81 6.27 -7.41 12.98
CA ILE A 81 6.91 -7.11 14.28
C ILE A 81 6.30 -8.02 15.36
N GLY A 82 4.97 -8.11 15.44
CA GLY A 82 4.27 -8.97 16.39
C GLY A 82 4.60 -10.45 16.22
N ALA A 83 4.71 -10.94 14.97
CA ALA A 83 5.10 -12.32 14.70
C ALA A 83 6.56 -12.61 15.14
N LEU A 84 7.48 -11.65 14.95
CA LEU A 84 8.87 -11.78 15.39
C LEU A 84 8.99 -11.72 16.93
N GLU A 85 8.25 -10.83 17.58
CA GLU A 85 8.15 -10.75 19.06
C GLU A 85 7.62 -12.07 19.64
N LEU A 86 6.54 -12.60 19.06
CA LEU A 86 5.95 -13.88 19.48
C LEU A 86 6.92 -15.05 19.28
N ALA A 87 7.61 -15.11 18.14
CA ALA A 87 8.60 -16.16 17.87
C ALA A 87 9.74 -16.15 18.89
N ARG A 88 10.19 -14.96 19.34
CA ARG A 88 11.19 -14.84 20.41
C ARG A 88 10.64 -15.29 21.77
N ALA A 89 9.39 -14.96 22.08
CA ALA A 89 8.76 -15.32 23.35
C ALA A 89 8.53 -16.83 23.51
N VAL A 90 8.22 -17.55 22.42
CA VAL A 90 7.98 -19.01 22.43
C VAL A 90 9.29 -19.81 22.37
N ALA A 91 10.39 -19.19 21.92
CA ALA A 91 11.72 -19.81 21.86
C ALA A 91 12.53 -19.68 23.17
N ALA A 92 11.96 -19.05 24.21
CA ALA A 92 12.54 -18.86 25.55
C ALA A 92 11.89 -19.80 26.57
#